data_AF-A0A916ZPG9-F1
#
_entry.id   AF-A0A916ZPG9-F1
#
_cell.length_a   1.000
_cell.length_b   1.000
_cell.length_c   1.000
_cell.angle_alpha   90.00
_cell.angle_beta   90.00
_cell.angle_gamma   90.00
#
_symmetry.space_group_name_H-M   'P 1'
#
loop_
_entity.id
_entity.type
_entity.pdbx_description
1 polymer ?
#
loop_
_entity_poly.entity_id
_entity_poly.type
_entity_poly.pdbx_seq_one_letter_code
_entity_poly.pdbx_strand_id
1 'polypeptide(L)'
;MSTTQANRLAIGVEMSVDTPRQLVDVKGTVWLTGVPHNSPGSQRVTVTDLRIDGRPESPAFGVLLAVAQSDRVMAQLKGALSQDFARDYAKVITAATKAISQKRVGDFVVKAQVDNVINGAVVPVGQGLYMPVDVTGKGALTFDPEPKTTR
;
A
#
# COMPACT_ATOMS: atom_id res chain seq x y z
N MET A 1 -12.35 19.51 -8.02
CA MET A 1 -10.89 19.63 -7.87
C MET A 1 -10.50 19.00 -6.54
N SER A 2 -9.98 17.77 -6.53
CA SER A 2 -9.44 17.16 -5.31
C SER A 2 -7.97 17.55 -5.22
N THR A 3 -7.64 18.47 -4.34
CA THR A 3 -6.26 18.83 -4.04
C THR A 3 -5.72 17.75 -3.11
N THR A 4 -4.95 16.81 -3.64
CA THR A 4 -4.13 15.90 -2.82
C THR A 4 -3.18 16.77 -2.01
N GLN A 5 -3.53 17.10 -0.76
CA GLN A 5 -2.53 17.58 0.20
C GLN A 5 -1.45 16.50 0.21
N ALA A 6 -0.21 16.87 -0.12
CA ALA A 6 0.85 16.01 -0.66
C ALA A 6 1.30 14.80 0.19
N ASN A 7 0.57 14.45 1.25
CA ASN A 7 0.82 13.28 2.09
C ASN A 7 -0.46 12.57 2.59
N ARG A 8 -1.62 12.80 1.95
CA ARG A 8 -2.88 12.12 2.31
C ARG A 8 -3.32 11.15 1.24
N LEU A 9 -3.72 9.95 1.67
CA LEU A 9 -4.47 9.01 0.87
C LEU A 9 -5.95 9.43 0.86
N ALA A 10 -6.61 9.27 -0.29
CA ALA A 10 -8.05 9.49 -0.43
C ALA A 10 -8.70 8.28 -1.13
N ILE A 11 -9.76 7.72 -0.54
CA ILE A 11 -10.48 6.56 -1.05
C ILE A 11 -11.97 6.90 -1.10
N GLY A 12 -12.59 6.73 -2.27
CA GLY A 12 -14.04 6.79 -2.41
C GLY A 12 -14.66 5.46 -1.99
N VAL A 13 -15.58 5.48 -1.03
CA VAL A 13 -16.29 4.29 -0.54
C VAL A 13 -17.78 4.50 -0.74
N GLU A 14 -18.40 3.59 -1.48
CA GLU A 14 -19.86 3.52 -1.56
C GLU A 14 -20.40 2.95 -0.25
N MET A 15 -21.30 3.67 0.38
CA MET A 15 -21.96 3.27 1.61
C MET A 15 -23.47 3.22 1.40
N SER A 16 -24.11 2.29 2.10
CA SER A 16 -25.56 2.22 2.23
C SER A 16 -25.95 2.21 3.69
N VAL A 17 -27.00 2.97 4.04
CA VAL A 17 -27.58 2.95 5.38
C VAL A 17 -29.06 2.65 5.28
N ASP A 18 -29.47 1.61 5.99
CA ASP A 18 -30.87 1.20 6.12
C ASP A 18 -31.48 1.88 7.34
N THR A 19 -32.67 2.45 7.17
CA THR A 19 -33.42 3.05 8.29
C THR A 19 -34.35 2.04 8.93
N PRO A 20 -34.63 2.12 10.25
CA PRO A 20 -35.62 1.26 10.89
C PRO A 20 -36.96 1.34 10.14
N ARG A 21 -37.48 0.19 9.72
CA ARG A 21 -38.65 0.00 8.83
C ARG A 21 -38.38 0.03 7.30
N GLN A 22 -37.13 0.04 6.83
CA GLN A 22 -36.78 -0.01 5.39
C GLN A 22 -37.51 1.05 4.54
N LEU A 23 -37.92 2.17 5.15
CA LEU A 23 -38.69 3.21 4.45
C LEU A 23 -37.79 4.01 3.50
N VAL A 24 -36.48 4.05 3.76
CA VAL A 24 -35.47 4.72 2.93
C VAL A 24 -34.16 3.95 3.02
N ASP A 25 -33.68 3.49 1.86
CA ASP A 25 -32.31 3.03 1.63
C ASP A 25 -31.51 4.21 1.08
N VAL A 26 -30.56 4.71 1.87
CA VAL A 26 -29.70 5.80 1.41
C VAL A 26 -28.40 5.19 0.91
N LYS A 27 -28.08 5.43 -0.36
CA LYS A 27 -26.79 5.08 -0.96
C LYS A 27 -26.03 6.34 -1.31
N GLY A 28 -24.72 6.31 -1.17
CA GLY A 28 -23.87 7.41 -1.60
C GLY A 28 -22.40 7.12 -1.42
N THR A 29 -21.57 7.86 -2.13
CA THR A 29 -20.11 7.79 -2.00
C THR A 29 -19.64 8.79 -0.96
N VAL A 30 -18.86 8.33 0.00
CA VAL A 30 -18.09 9.17 0.92
C VAL A 30 -16.61 9.06 0.59
N TRP A 31 -15.84 10.09 0.91
CA TRP A 31 -14.40 10.14 0.70
C TRP A 31 -13.68 9.99 2.03
N LEU A 32 -12.95 8.89 2.19
CA LEU A 32 -12.10 8.64 3.33
C LEU A 32 -10.73 9.23 3.03
N THR A 33 -10.25 10.15 3.87
CA THR A 33 -8.91 10.73 3.73
C THR A 33 -8.07 10.49 4.97
N GLY A 34 -6.78 10.17 4.83
CA GLY A 34 -5.92 9.91 5.98
C GLY A 34 -4.43 9.89 5.61
N VAL A 35 -3.57 9.94 6.63
CA VAL A 35 -2.11 9.93 6.47
C VAL A 35 -1.61 8.52 6.77
N PRO A 36 -1.12 7.77 5.76
CA PRO A 36 -0.52 6.46 5.99
C PRO A 36 0.78 6.61 6.79
N HIS A 37 1.04 5.71 7.72
CA HIS A 37 2.18 5.76 8.60
C HIS A 37 2.65 4.35 8.98
N ASN A 38 3.96 4.15 8.98
CA ASN A 38 4.65 3.01 9.58
C ASN A 38 5.86 3.50 10.38
N SER A 39 6.23 2.76 11.43
CA SER A 39 7.51 2.97 12.10
C SER A 39 8.67 2.55 11.18
N PRO A 40 9.85 3.18 11.27
CA PRO A 40 11.03 2.77 10.50
C PRO A 40 11.32 1.26 10.66
N GLY A 41 11.54 0.57 9.53
CA GLY A 41 11.78 -0.89 9.50
C GLY A 41 10.56 -1.77 9.81
N SER A 42 9.39 -1.19 10.05
CA SER A 42 8.14 -1.94 10.22
C SER A 42 7.37 -2.00 8.92
N GLN A 43 6.79 -3.17 8.62
CA GLN A 43 5.87 -3.37 7.50
C GLN A 43 4.39 -3.23 7.93
N ARG A 44 4.15 -2.81 9.18
CA ARG A 44 2.82 -2.50 9.68
C ARG A 44 2.45 -1.07 9.31
N VAL A 45 1.48 -0.93 8.42
CA VAL A 45 0.96 0.36 7.99
C VAL A 45 -0.34 0.63 8.73
N THR A 46 -0.46 1.86 9.22
CA THR A 46 -1.64 2.39 9.90
C THR A 46 -2.08 3.67 9.20
N VAL A 47 -3.33 4.07 9.38
CA VAL A 47 -3.83 5.35 8.88
C VAL A 47 -4.10 6.28 10.06
N THR A 48 -3.37 7.38 10.11
CA THR A 48 -3.54 8.47 11.09
C THR A 48 -4.37 9.60 10.47
N ASP A 49 -4.92 10.47 11.31
CA ASP A 49 -5.76 11.60 10.87
C ASP A 49 -6.87 11.22 9.88
N LEU A 50 -7.50 10.05 10.08
CA LEU A 50 -8.61 9.59 9.25
C LEU A 50 -9.78 10.57 9.37
N ARG A 51 -10.28 11.02 8.22
CA ARG A 51 -11.46 11.87 8.05
C ARG A 51 -12.38 11.25 7.01
N ILE A 52 -13.67 11.51 7.17
CA ILE A 52 -14.69 11.13 6.20
C ILE A 52 -15.39 12.41 5.77
N ASP A 53 -15.30 12.70 4.49
CA ASP A 53 -15.90 13.86 3.86
C ASP A 53 -16.93 13.42 2.82
N GLY A 54 -18.00 14.19 2.68
CA GLY A 54 -19.03 13.97 1.69
C GLY A 54 -19.78 15.26 1.47
N ARG A 55 -20.30 15.48 0.26
CA ARG A 55 -21.16 16.62 -0.02
C ARG A 55 -22.61 16.16 0.15
N PRO A 56 -23.36 16.66 1.14
CA PRO A 56 -24.76 16.30 1.28
C PRO A 56 -25.57 16.87 0.11
N GLU A 57 -26.05 16.00 -0.76
CA GLU A 57 -26.97 16.35 -1.85
C GLU A 57 -28.44 16.17 -1.43
N SER A 58 -28.68 15.51 -0.29
CA SER A 58 -30.01 15.34 0.30
C SER A 58 -29.93 15.25 1.84
N PRO A 59 -31.03 15.56 2.56
CA PRO A 59 -31.12 15.33 4.00
C PRO A 59 -30.81 13.88 4.40
N ALA A 60 -31.21 12.93 3.57
CA ALA A 60 -30.99 11.50 3.78
C ALA A 60 -29.48 11.15 3.69
N PHE A 61 -28.74 11.75 2.75
CA PHE A 61 -27.29 11.63 2.68
C PHE A 61 -26.61 12.23 3.92
N GLY A 62 -27.15 13.31 4.48
CA GLY A 62 -26.67 13.89 5.74
C GLY A 62 -26.69 12.89 6.91
N VAL A 63 -27.73 12.04 6.98
CA VAL A 63 -27.80 10.95 7.98
C VAL A 63 -26.73 9.89 7.72
N LEU A 64 -26.54 9.47 6.47
CA LEU A 64 -25.48 8.53 6.09
C LEU A 64 -24.10 9.05 6.50
N LEU A 65 -23.81 10.32 6.18
CA LEU A 65 -22.54 10.95 6.52
C LEU A 65 -22.33 11.01 8.04
N ALA A 66 -23.37 11.35 8.82
CA ALA A 66 -23.30 11.37 10.28
C ALA A 66 -23.03 9.98 10.88
N VAL A 67 -23.64 8.92 10.34
CA VAL A 67 -23.37 7.54 10.77
C VAL A 67 -21.94 7.14 10.44
N ALA A 68 -21.47 7.46 9.23
CA ALA A 68 -20.10 7.17 8.81
C ALA A 68 -19.06 7.87 9.72
N GLN A 69 -19.34 9.11 10.13
CA GLN A 69 -18.48 9.90 11.01
C GLN A 69 -18.59 9.52 12.50
N SER A 70 -19.44 8.56 12.87
CA SER A 70 -19.57 8.12 14.27
C SER A 70 -18.28 7.48 14.78
N ASP A 71 -17.95 7.69 16.06
CA ASP A 71 -16.71 7.17 16.68
C ASP A 71 -16.56 5.66 16.51
N ARG A 72 -17.67 4.92 16.63
CA ARG A 72 -17.69 3.46 16.46
C ARG A 72 -17.30 3.06 15.04
N VAL A 73 -17.87 3.70 14.02
CA VAL A 73 -17.54 3.42 12.62
C VAL A 73 -16.11 3.84 12.31
N MET A 74 -15.70 5.03 12.75
CA MET A 74 -14.34 5.53 12.59
C MET A 74 -13.29 4.60 13.23
N ALA A 75 -13.55 4.05 14.41
CA ALA A 75 -12.66 3.09 15.06
C ALA A 75 -12.54 1.78 14.27
N GLN A 76 -13.65 1.25 13.75
CA GLN A 76 -13.64 0.04 12.91
C GLN A 76 -12.88 0.28 11.60
N LEU A 77 -13.11 1.41 10.94
CA LEU A 77 -12.41 1.77 9.71
C LEU A 77 -10.91 1.95 9.93
N LYS A 78 -10.49 2.62 11.01
CA LYS A 78 -9.05 2.71 11.37
C LYS A 78 -8.42 1.33 11.57
N GLY A 79 -9.14 0.41 12.22
CA GLY A 79 -8.69 -0.97 12.39
C GLY A 79 -8.58 -1.72 11.07
N ALA A 80 -9.59 -1.63 10.21
CA ALA A 80 -9.64 -2.30 8.92
C ALA A 80 -8.59 -1.76 7.92
N LEU A 81 -8.28 -0.47 7.97
CA LEU A 81 -7.24 0.17 7.16
C LEU A 81 -5.81 -0.09 7.69
N SER A 82 -5.68 -0.67 8.88
CA SER A 82 -4.39 -1.04 9.45
C SER A 82 -4.03 -2.47 9.02
N GLN A 83 -2.97 -2.61 8.22
CA GLN A 83 -2.55 -3.90 7.70
C GLN A 83 -1.06 -4.14 7.91
N ASP A 84 -0.71 -5.40 8.16
CA ASP A 84 0.66 -5.86 8.22
C ASP A 84 1.06 -6.46 6.86
N PHE A 85 2.04 -5.85 6.21
CA PHE A 85 2.55 -6.27 4.91
C PHE A 85 3.81 -7.15 5.00
N ALA A 86 4.21 -7.62 6.18
CA ALA A 86 5.45 -8.39 6.35
C ALA A 86 5.53 -9.63 5.44
N ARG A 87 4.42 -10.34 5.25
CA ARG A 87 4.37 -11.52 4.37
C ARG A 87 4.59 -11.15 2.90
N ASP A 88 3.93 -10.13 2.41
CA ASP A 88 4.03 -9.73 1.00
C ASP A 88 5.37 -9.08 0.71
N TYR A 89 5.88 -8.30 1.67
CA TYR A 89 7.26 -7.82 1.66
C TYR A 89 8.27 -8.97 1.54
N ALA A 90 8.19 -9.99 2.41
CA ALA A 90 9.08 -11.14 2.37
C ALA A 90 9.04 -11.89 1.02
N LYS A 91 7.86 -12.02 0.40
CA LYS A 91 7.72 -12.63 -0.93
C LYS A 91 8.46 -11.81 -2.00
N VAL A 92 8.27 -10.49 -2.00
CA VAL A 92 8.94 -9.60 -2.97
C VAL A 92 10.45 -9.66 -2.82
N ILE A 93 10.96 -9.60 -1.59
CA ILE A 93 12.40 -9.69 -1.31
C ILE A 93 12.97 -11.05 -1.74
N THR A 94 12.25 -12.14 -1.47
CA THR A 94 12.66 -13.49 -1.89
C THR A 94 12.73 -13.59 -3.41
N ALA A 95 11.70 -13.11 -4.11
CA ALA A 95 11.64 -13.11 -5.57
C ALA A 95 12.76 -12.26 -6.18
N ALA A 96 12.99 -11.06 -5.63
CA ALA A 96 14.06 -10.16 -6.07
C ALA A 96 15.43 -10.78 -5.86
N THR A 97 15.71 -11.33 -4.67
CA THR A 97 16.99 -11.99 -4.33
C THR A 97 17.26 -13.16 -5.26
N LYS A 98 16.24 -13.98 -5.55
CA LYS A 98 16.34 -15.09 -6.50
C LYS A 98 16.66 -14.64 -7.92
N ALA A 99 16.10 -13.50 -8.35
CA ALA A 99 16.33 -12.97 -9.70
C ALA A 99 17.77 -12.44 -9.88
N ILE A 100 18.42 -11.98 -8.81
CA ILE A 100 19.79 -11.44 -8.86
C ILE A 100 20.88 -12.45 -8.47
N SER A 101 20.53 -13.55 -7.78
CA SER A 101 21.52 -14.45 -7.17
C SER A 101 22.45 -15.14 -8.17
N GLN A 102 22.00 -15.35 -9.41
CA GLN A 102 22.87 -15.83 -10.47
C GLN A 102 22.30 -15.51 -11.85
N LYS A 103 22.96 -14.62 -12.60
CA LYS A 103 22.56 -14.27 -13.96
C LYS A 103 23.74 -14.38 -14.90
N ARG A 104 23.58 -15.14 -15.98
CA ARG A 104 24.53 -15.14 -17.09
C ARG A 104 24.24 -13.96 -18.01
N VAL A 105 25.27 -13.18 -18.30
CA VAL A 105 25.23 -12.01 -19.19
C VAL A 105 26.37 -12.17 -20.17
N GLY A 106 26.07 -12.73 -21.36
CA GLY A 106 27.10 -13.16 -22.31
C GLY A 106 28.01 -14.23 -21.71
N ASP A 107 29.32 -13.99 -21.78
CA ASP A 107 30.36 -14.87 -21.24
C ASP A 107 30.63 -14.67 -19.75
N PHE A 108 29.80 -13.89 -19.04
CA PHE A 108 29.98 -13.62 -17.62
C PHE A 108 28.84 -14.22 -16.79
N VAL A 109 29.21 -14.81 -15.66
CA VAL A 109 28.28 -15.21 -14.60
C VAL A 109 28.38 -14.17 -13.49
N VAL A 110 27.29 -13.43 -13.29
CA VAL A 110 27.13 -12.53 -12.15
C VAL A 110 26.53 -13.33 -11.01
N LYS A 111 27.22 -13.37 -9.87
CA LYS A 111 26.67 -13.82 -8.58
C LYS A 111 26.50 -12.61 -7.68
N ALA A 112 25.29 -12.37 -7.21
CA ALA A 112 25.01 -11.36 -6.22
C ALA A 112 24.51 -12.01 -4.93
N GLN A 113 25.00 -11.52 -3.79
CA GLN A 113 24.53 -11.90 -2.47
C GLN A 113 23.95 -10.66 -1.81
N VAL A 114 22.72 -10.78 -1.32
CA VAL A 114 22.07 -9.75 -0.51
C VAL A 114 22.49 -9.95 0.95
N ASP A 115 23.04 -8.91 1.57
CA ASP A 115 23.48 -8.94 2.97
C ASP A 115 22.41 -8.37 3.91
N ASN A 116 21.71 -7.30 3.48
CA ASN A 116 20.69 -6.65 4.29
C ASN A 116 19.64 -5.97 3.43
N VAL A 117 18.41 -5.91 3.96
CA VAL A 117 17.25 -5.28 3.35
C VAL A 117 16.49 -4.53 4.43
N ILE A 118 16.26 -3.24 4.22
CA ILE A 118 15.51 -2.38 5.14
C ILE A 118 14.41 -1.67 4.35
N ASN A 119 13.21 -1.55 4.91
CA ASN A 119 12.17 -0.68 4.34
C ASN A 119 12.16 0.70 5.02
N GLY A 120 11.87 1.71 4.21
CA GLY A 120 11.63 3.07 4.70
C GLY A 120 10.17 3.33 5.08
N ALA A 121 9.84 4.62 5.17
CA ALA A 121 8.50 5.08 5.49
C ALA A 121 7.56 5.00 4.26
N VAL A 122 6.31 4.64 4.48
CA VAL A 122 5.28 4.61 3.45
C VAL A 122 4.99 6.02 2.93
N VAL A 123 4.87 6.15 1.61
CA VAL A 123 4.59 7.40 0.92
C VAL A 123 3.34 7.22 0.05
N PRO A 124 2.33 8.10 0.16
CA PRO A 124 1.21 8.10 -0.77
C PRO A 124 1.64 8.63 -2.13
N VAL A 125 1.39 7.87 -3.19
CA VAL A 125 1.74 8.21 -4.58
C VAL A 125 0.54 7.99 -5.49
N GLY A 126 0.06 9.05 -6.15
CA GLY A 126 -1.11 8.97 -7.03
C GLY A 126 -2.34 8.39 -6.32
N GLN A 127 -2.78 7.20 -6.75
CA GLN A 127 -3.90 6.44 -6.16
C GLN A 127 -3.46 5.29 -5.23
N GLY A 128 -2.18 5.23 -4.84
CA GLY A 128 -1.63 4.09 -4.10
C GLY A 128 -0.63 4.46 -3.02
N LEU A 129 -0.06 3.42 -2.42
CA LEU A 129 0.99 3.51 -1.41
C LEU A 129 2.27 2.91 -1.99
N TYR A 130 3.39 3.58 -1.73
CA TYR A 130 4.72 3.09 -2.04
C TYR A 130 5.52 2.98 -0.75
N MET A 131 6.27 1.90 -0.59
CA MET A 131 7.20 1.73 0.52
C MET A 131 8.60 1.53 -0.07
N PRO A 132 9.53 2.49 0.12
CA PRO A 132 10.88 2.36 -0.36
C PRO A 132 11.61 1.23 0.35
N VAL A 133 12.53 0.59 -0.36
CA VAL A 133 13.37 -0.50 0.14
C VAL A 133 14.81 -0.21 -0.21
N ASP A 134 15.67 -0.26 0.80
CA ASP A 134 17.11 -0.18 0.68
C ASP A 134 17.71 -1.57 0.79
N VAL A 135 18.55 -1.93 -0.18
CA VAL A 135 19.21 -3.23 -0.26
C VAL A 135 20.71 -3.02 -0.32
N THR A 136 21.45 -3.72 0.53
CA THR A 136 22.92 -3.76 0.49
C THR A 136 23.39 -5.18 0.28
N GLY A 137 24.45 -5.37 -0.51
CA GLY A 137 24.98 -6.68 -0.81
C GLY A 137 26.31 -6.64 -1.55
N LYS A 138 26.82 -7.83 -1.89
CA LYS A 138 28.09 -8.04 -2.60
C LYS A 138 27.84 -8.72 -3.94
N GLY A 139 28.64 -8.36 -4.93
CA GLY A 139 28.60 -8.96 -6.27
C GLY A 139 29.96 -9.53 -6.64
N ALA A 140 29.96 -10.68 -7.32
CA ALA A 140 31.11 -11.25 -8.00
C ALA A 140 30.77 -11.47 -9.47
N LEU A 141 31.70 -11.09 -10.34
CA LEU A 141 31.66 -11.39 -11.77
C LEU A 141 32.70 -12.45 -12.06
N THR A 142 32.28 -13.55 -12.66
CA THR A 142 33.17 -14.62 -13.11
C THR A 142 33.05 -14.72 -14.62
N PHE A 143 34.17 -14.64 -15.32
CA PHE A 143 34.23 -14.95 -16.75
C PHE A 143 34.15 -16.46 -16.93
N ASP A 144 33.19 -16.91 -17.71
CA ASP A 144 32.90 -18.31 -18.00
C ASP A 144 32.29 -18.39 -19.42
N PRO A 145 33.10 -18.37 -20.49
CA PRO A 145 32.60 -18.29 -21.85
C PRO A 145 31.84 -19.57 -22.24
N GLU A 146 30.71 -19.42 -22.93
CA GLU A 146 29.93 -20.58 -23.39
C GLU A 146 30.77 -21.36 -24.43
N PRO A 147 30.92 -22.69 -24.31
CA PRO A 147 31.74 -23.45 -25.24
C PRO A 147 31.17 -23.29 -26.65
N LYS A 148 31.95 -22.67 -27.54
CA LYS A 148 31.58 -22.55 -28.96
C LYS A 148 31.46 -23.95 -29.54
N THR A 149 30.25 -24.40 -29.83
CA THR A 149 30.02 -25.61 -30.62
C THR A 149 30.48 -25.34 -32.04
N THR A 150 31.73 -25.71 -32.35
CA THR A 150 32.26 -25.71 -33.70
C THR A 150 31.44 -26.72 -34.52
N ARG A 151 30.70 -26.24 -35.52
CA ARG A 151 29.97 -27.06 -36.48
C ARG A 151 30.78 -27.23 -37.75
#